data_AF-A0A385IUR0-F1
#
_entry.id   AF-A0A385IUR0-F1
#
_cell.length_a   1.000
_cell.length_b   1.000
_cell.length_c   1.000
_cell.angle_alpha   90.00
_cell.angle_beta   90.00
_cell.angle_gamma   90.00
#
_symmetry.space_group_name_H-M   'P 1'
#
loop_
_entity.id
_entity.type
_entity.pdbx_description
1 polymer ?
#
loop_
_entity_poly.entity_id
_entity_poly.type
_entity_poly.pdbx_seq_one_letter_code
_entity_poly.pdbx_strand_id
1 'polypeptide(L)'
;MTPCLNAPIIASFPHLYLADKEYQSYITGLHPNKTLHETYVDIDPLTGYPLQGAKRMQLNMFLEKIDGVDILANVSTGLLPLVWIEEGLAVNEELLNKFGEAHHKIYMPTPVSCRQRIPELYNRTTP
;
A
#
# COMPACT_ATOMS: atom_id res chain seq x y z
N MET A 1 11.92 12.59 5.08
CA MET A 1 12.83 11.63 4.42
C MET A 1 14.29 12.11 4.37
N THR A 2 14.59 13.22 5.04
CA THR A 2 15.89 13.90 4.97
C THR A 2 17.10 13.02 5.23
N PRO A 3 17.12 12.16 6.28
CA PRO A 3 18.27 11.28 6.53
C PRO A 3 18.46 10.19 5.46
N CYS A 4 17.40 9.81 4.75
CA CYS A 4 17.44 8.73 3.76
C CYS A 4 17.85 9.23 2.37
N LEU A 5 17.48 10.48 2.04
CA LEU A 5 17.66 11.06 0.70
C LEU A 5 18.74 12.13 0.64
N ASN A 6 19.30 12.55 1.79
CA ASN A 6 20.21 13.70 1.89
C ASN A 6 19.66 14.96 1.19
N ALA A 7 18.34 15.15 1.24
CA ALA A 7 17.62 16.26 0.63
C ALA A 7 16.40 16.63 1.50
N PRO A 8 15.96 17.91 1.53
CA PRO A 8 14.84 18.38 2.37
C PRO A 8 13.47 17.98 1.81
N ILE A 9 13.29 16.68 1.53
CA ILE A 9 12.10 16.09 0.96
C ILE A 9 11.20 15.55 2.08
N ILE A 10 9.94 16.00 2.06
CA ILE A 10 8.86 15.60 2.97
C ILE A 10 7.79 14.87 2.16
N ALA A 11 7.47 13.65 2.56
CA ALA A 11 6.38 12.88 1.97
C ALA A 11 5.05 13.20 2.66
N SER A 12 3.98 13.28 1.88
CA SER A 12 2.61 13.43 2.35
C SER A 12 1.64 12.66 1.44
N PHE A 13 0.34 12.70 1.75
CA PHE A 13 -0.68 12.33 0.76
C PHE A 13 -0.87 13.45 -0.27
N PRO A 14 -1.44 13.14 -1.46
CA PRO A 14 -1.75 14.13 -2.47
C PRO A 14 -2.63 15.26 -1.95
N HIS A 15 -2.35 16.47 -2.44
CA HIS A 15 -2.96 17.72 -2.00
C HIS A 15 -2.94 17.93 -0.48
N LEU A 16 -1.91 17.38 0.20
CA LEU A 16 -1.79 17.43 1.66
C LEU A 16 -3.02 16.85 2.38
N TYR A 17 -3.66 15.84 1.78
CA TYR A 17 -4.75 15.10 2.42
C TYR A 17 -4.31 14.55 3.79
N LEU A 18 -5.15 14.71 4.82
CA LEU A 18 -4.88 14.39 6.23
C LEU A 18 -3.73 15.18 6.90
N ALA A 19 -3.08 16.12 6.22
CA ALA A 19 -2.15 17.04 6.88
C ALA A 19 -2.90 18.15 7.64
N ASP A 20 -2.20 18.84 8.54
CA ASP A 20 -2.74 20.01 9.23
C ASP A 20 -3.20 21.09 8.22
N LYS A 21 -4.26 21.81 8.58
CA LYS A 21 -4.82 22.91 7.76
C LYS A 21 -3.82 24.03 7.54
N GLU A 22 -2.89 24.25 8.47
CA GLU A 22 -1.82 25.23 8.30
C GLU A 22 -1.06 24.99 6.98
N TYR A 23 -0.66 23.74 6.72
CA TYR A 23 0.05 23.39 5.48
C TYR A 23 -0.81 23.47 4.23
N GLN A 24 -2.11 23.17 4.34
CA GLN A 24 -3.06 23.29 3.22
C GLN A 24 -3.33 24.75 2.85
N SER A 25 -3.21 25.67 3.80
CA SER A 25 -3.46 27.10 3.58
C SER A 25 -2.29 27.85 2.93
N TYR A 26 -1.08 27.26 2.98
CA TYR A 26 0.14 27.88 2.46
C TYR A 26 0.10 28.07 0.93
N ILE A 27 -0.57 27.17 0.19
CA ILE A 27 -0.64 27.20 -1.28
C ILE A 27 -2.07 27.14 -1.77
N THR A 28 -2.39 28.02 -2.71
CA THR A 28 -3.66 27.99 -3.44
C THR A 28 -3.68 26.86 -4.47
N GLY A 29 -4.82 26.20 -4.64
CA GLY A 29 -5.01 25.10 -5.61
C GLY A 29 -4.94 23.69 -5.01
N LEU A 30 -4.81 23.58 -3.69
CA LEU A 30 -4.94 22.30 -3.00
C LEU A 30 -6.42 21.94 -2.79
N HIS A 31 -6.80 20.73 -3.18
CA HIS A 31 -8.17 20.22 -3.06
C HIS A 31 -8.16 18.82 -2.44
N PRO A 32 -7.76 18.69 -1.16
CA PRO A 32 -7.69 17.38 -0.49
C PRO A 32 -9.06 16.68 -0.53
N ASN A 33 -9.08 15.48 -1.11
CA ASN A 33 -10.28 14.66 -1.27
C ASN A 33 -9.94 13.22 -0.88
N LYS A 34 -10.77 12.61 -0.04
CA LYS A 34 -10.54 11.24 0.44
C LYS A 34 -10.46 10.23 -0.70
N THR A 35 -11.47 10.16 -1.55
CA THR A 35 -11.57 9.18 -2.64
C THR A 35 -10.39 9.27 -3.62
N LEU A 36 -9.94 10.50 -3.90
CA LEU A 36 -8.85 10.73 -4.86
C LEU A 36 -7.45 10.63 -4.25
N HIS A 37 -7.28 10.91 -2.96
CA HIS A 37 -5.95 11.10 -2.36
C HIS A 37 -5.64 10.14 -1.20
N GLU A 38 -6.57 9.26 -0.81
CA GLU A 38 -6.26 8.20 0.16
C GLU A 38 -5.41 7.10 -0.47
N THR A 39 -4.53 6.50 0.33
CA THR A 39 -3.90 5.23 -0.03
C THR A 39 -4.71 4.09 0.56
N TYR A 40 -5.02 3.09 -0.25
CA TYR A 40 -5.75 1.91 0.19
C TYR A 40 -5.20 0.65 -0.48
N VAL A 41 -5.45 -0.49 0.16
CA VAL A 41 -5.18 -1.82 -0.37
C VAL A 41 -6.26 -2.77 0.12
N ASP A 42 -6.91 -3.44 -0.82
CA ASP A 42 -7.88 -4.49 -0.55
C ASP A 42 -7.13 -5.82 -0.50
N ILE A 43 -7.18 -6.46 0.67
CA ILE A 43 -6.42 -7.67 0.97
C ILE A 43 -7.39 -8.83 1.14
N ASP A 44 -7.12 -9.94 0.47
CA ASP A 44 -7.81 -11.20 0.73
C ASP A 44 -7.52 -11.68 2.17
N PRO A 45 -8.54 -11.86 3.02
CA PRO A 45 -8.33 -12.13 4.44
C PRO A 45 -7.75 -13.53 4.71
N LEU A 46 -7.92 -14.49 3.79
CA LEU A 46 -7.44 -15.86 3.97
C LEU A 46 -5.95 -16.00 3.67
N THR A 47 -5.50 -15.40 2.56
CA THR A 47 -4.13 -15.57 2.05
C THR A 47 -3.23 -14.36 2.30
N GLY A 48 -3.82 -13.19 2.61
CA GLY A 48 -3.10 -11.92 2.72
C GLY A 48 -2.71 -11.30 1.37
N TYR A 49 -3.22 -11.82 0.25
CA TYR A 49 -2.87 -11.34 -1.08
C TYR A 49 -3.60 -10.04 -1.44
N PRO A 50 -2.91 -9.02 -2.01
CA PRO A 50 -3.57 -7.77 -2.42
C PRO A 50 -4.33 -7.95 -3.75
N LEU A 51 -5.63 -7.65 -3.75
CA LEU A 51 -6.52 -7.78 -4.91
C LEU A 51 -6.63 -6.49 -5.72
N GLN A 52 -6.70 -5.37 -5.03
CA GLN A 52 -6.77 -4.04 -5.61
C GLN A 52 -6.12 -3.05 -4.66
N GLY A 53 -5.60 -1.95 -5.19
CA GLY A 53 -5.14 -0.87 -4.33
C GLY A 53 -4.64 0.32 -5.13
N ALA A 54 -4.51 1.44 -4.44
CA ALA A 54 -3.84 2.62 -4.95
C ALA A 54 -2.93 3.16 -3.85
N LYS A 55 -1.63 3.16 -4.10
CA LYS A 55 -0.64 3.82 -3.26
C LYS A 55 -0.37 5.20 -3.83
N ARG A 56 -0.64 6.23 -3.02
CA ARG A 56 -0.58 7.62 -3.43
C ARG A 56 0.35 8.39 -2.51
N MET A 57 1.36 9.05 -3.09
CA MET A 57 2.34 9.82 -2.34
C MET A 57 2.62 11.14 -3.04
N GLN A 58 2.78 12.19 -2.25
CA GLN A 58 3.22 13.51 -2.69
C GLN A 58 4.58 13.82 -2.08
N LEU A 59 5.47 14.35 -2.93
CA LEU A 59 6.77 14.87 -2.54
C LEU A 59 6.68 16.38 -2.39
N ASN A 60 7.16 16.86 -1.25
CA ASN A 60 7.16 18.26 -0.90
C ASN A 60 8.56 18.69 -0.46
N MET A 61 8.83 19.99 -0.53
CA MET A 61 10.03 20.62 -0.01
C MET A 61 9.63 21.67 1.02
N PHE A 62 10.31 21.69 2.17
CA PHE A 62 10.12 22.79 3.12
C PHE A 62 10.91 24.00 2.65
N LEU A 63 10.21 25.09 2.37
CA LEU A 63 10.79 26.38 2.01
C LEU A 63 10.87 27.26 3.24
N GLU A 64 12.02 27.87 3.43
CA GLU A 64 12.24 28.93 4.40
C GLU A 64 13.26 29.90 3.84
N LYS A 65 13.26 31.13 4.37
CA LYS A 65 14.28 32.11 4.02
C LYS A 65 15.61 31.67 4.64
N ILE A 66 16.64 31.57 3.80
CA ILE A 66 18.01 31.30 4.23
C ILE A 66 18.86 32.53 3.93
N ASP A 67 19.44 33.11 4.98
CA ASP A 67 20.33 34.26 4.84
C ASP A 67 21.56 33.88 4.00
N GLY A 68 21.87 34.71 3.00
CA GLY A 68 22.96 34.45 2.05
C GLY A 68 22.54 33.65 0.80
N VAL A 69 21.27 33.29 0.66
CA VAL A 69 20.73 32.63 -0.55
C VAL A 69 19.67 33.53 -1.20
N ASP A 70 20.09 34.33 -2.19
CA ASP A 70 19.24 35.37 -2.80
C ASP A 70 17.96 34.82 -3.45
N ILE A 71 18.02 33.60 -4.02
CA ILE A 71 16.84 32.96 -4.63
C ILE A 71 15.73 32.65 -3.60
N LEU A 72 16.09 32.53 -2.32
CA LEU A 72 15.15 32.32 -1.22
C LEU A 72 14.85 33.61 -0.44
N ALA A 73 15.34 34.77 -0.87
CA ALA A 73 15.20 36.01 -0.10
C ALA A 73 13.74 36.46 0.08
N ASN A 74 12.86 36.09 -0.86
CA ASN A 74 11.46 36.53 -0.91
C ASN A 74 10.45 35.37 -0.86
N VAL A 75 10.85 34.22 -0.31
CA VAL A 75 9.92 33.10 -0.10
C VAL A 75 9.29 33.19 1.29
N SER A 76 8.01 32.86 1.39
CA SER A 76 7.36 32.60 2.66
C SER A 76 7.81 31.25 3.24
N THR A 77 7.77 31.11 4.56
CA THR A 77 8.06 29.83 5.20
C THR A 77 6.87 28.89 5.07
N GLY A 78 7.07 27.70 4.51
CA GLY A 78 6.02 26.69 4.41
C GLY A 78 6.36 25.51 3.52
N LEU A 79 5.38 24.63 3.32
CA LEU A 79 5.56 23.36 2.62
C LEU A 79 5.16 23.50 1.15
N LEU A 80 6.11 23.39 0.23
CA LEU A 80 5.88 23.45 -1.23
C LEU A 80 5.70 22.05 -1.82
N PRO A 81 4.51 21.68 -2.32
CA PRO A 81 4.31 20.48 -3.13
C PRO A 81 5.05 20.57 -4.45
N LEU A 82 5.74 19.48 -4.81
CA LEU A 82 6.48 19.37 -6.06
C LEU A 82 5.72 18.51 -7.07
N VAL A 83 5.39 17.28 -6.67
CA VAL A 83 4.71 16.29 -7.51
C VAL A 83 4.03 15.26 -6.62
N TRP A 84 2.94 14.67 -7.11
CA TRP A 84 2.35 13.47 -6.52
C TRP A 84 2.25 12.37 -7.58
N ILE A 85 2.31 11.13 -7.10
CA ILE A 85 2.39 9.93 -7.93
C ILE A 85 1.38 8.92 -7.36
N GLU A 86 0.72 8.20 -8.25
CA GLU A 86 -0.10 7.04 -7.94
C GLU A 86 0.54 5.78 -8.52
N GLU A 87 0.67 4.76 -7.67
CA GLU A 87 0.99 3.40 -8.05
C GLU A 87 -0.26 2.55 -7.79
N GLY A 88 -0.90 2.09 -8.87
CA GLY A 88 -2.14 1.31 -8.83
C GLY A 88 -1.89 -0.19 -9.02
N LEU A 89 -2.68 -1.01 -8.33
CA LEU A 89 -2.76 -2.44 -8.50
C LEU A 89 -4.20 -2.84 -8.76
N ALA A 90 -4.43 -3.67 -9.77
CA ALA A 90 -5.69 -4.36 -9.98
C ALA A 90 -5.42 -5.76 -10.57
N VAL A 91 -5.93 -6.79 -9.89
CA VAL A 91 -5.83 -8.17 -10.38
C VAL A 91 -6.75 -8.35 -11.59
N ASN A 92 -6.24 -8.96 -12.65
CA ASN A 92 -7.02 -9.24 -13.86
C ASN A 92 -7.95 -10.46 -13.68
N GLU A 93 -8.92 -10.61 -14.59
CA GLU A 93 -9.92 -11.69 -14.50
C GLU A 93 -9.28 -13.10 -14.47
N GLU A 94 -8.20 -13.32 -15.22
CA GLU A 94 -7.52 -14.63 -15.25
C GLU A 94 -6.94 -14.99 -13.88
N LEU A 95 -6.27 -14.04 -13.23
CA LEU A 95 -5.70 -14.25 -11.90
C LEU A 95 -6.80 -14.36 -10.84
N LEU A 96 -7.89 -13.59 -10.95
CA LEU A 96 -9.04 -13.70 -10.05
C LEU A 96 -9.67 -15.10 -10.09
N ASN A 97 -9.80 -15.70 -11.28
CA ASN A 97 -10.32 -17.05 -11.42
C ASN A 97 -9.42 -18.09 -10.75
N LYS A 98 -8.11 -18.02 -11.00
CA LYS A 98 -7.13 -18.90 -10.34
C LYS A 98 -7.15 -18.73 -8.82
N PHE A 99 -7.32 -17.50 -8.37
CA PHE A 99 -7.43 -17.18 -6.95
C PHE A 99 -8.67 -17.80 -6.33
N GLY A 100 -9.83 -17.72 -7.00
CA GLY A 100 -11.06 -18.37 -6.59
C GLY A 100 -10.93 -19.89 -6.48
N GLU A 101 -10.28 -20.54 -7.44
CA GLU A 101 -10.01 -21.98 -7.39
C GLU A 101 -9.11 -22.37 -6.21
N ALA A 102 -8.06 -21.58 -5.96
CA ALA A 102 -7.16 -21.80 -4.83
C ALA A 102 -7.89 -21.62 -3.50
N HIS A 103 -8.69 -20.55 -3.37
CA HIS A 103 -9.48 -20.26 -2.18
C HIS A 103 -10.50 -21.38 -1.88
N HIS A 104 -11.14 -21.94 -2.91
CA HIS A 104 -12.04 -23.09 -2.76
C HIS A 104 -11.33 -24.32 -2.20
N LYS A 105 -10.13 -24.66 -2.70
CA LYS A 105 -9.34 -25.81 -2.22
C LYS A 105 -8.88 -25.64 -0.77
N ILE A 106 -8.62 -24.42 -0.33
CA ILE A 106 -8.23 -24.14 1.06
C ILE A 106 -9.44 -24.26 2.00
N TYR A 107 -10.59 -23.70 1.62
CA TYR A 107 -11.79 -23.71 2.46
C TYR A 107 -12.50 -25.07 2.48
N MET A 108 -12.44 -25.81 1.38
CA MET A 108 -12.98 -27.16 1.24
C MET A 108 -11.87 -28.14 0.85
N PRO A 109 -10.99 -28.51 1.80
CA PRO A 109 -9.98 -29.51 1.51
C PRO A 109 -10.68 -30.81 1.13
N THR A 110 -10.33 -31.37 -0.02
CA THR A 110 -10.80 -32.70 -0.39
C THR A 110 -10.41 -33.65 0.75
N PRO A 111 -11.34 -34.51 1.23
CA PRO A 111 -11.00 -35.46 2.26
C PRO A 111 -9.84 -36.30 1.73
N VAL A 112 -8.68 -36.15 2.36
CA VAL A 112 -7.54 -37.02 2.09
C VAL A 112 -8.03 -38.40 2.48
N SER A 113 -8.38 -39.23 1.49
CA SER A 113 -8.76 -40.62 1.79
C SER A 113 -7.55 -41.20 2.49
N CYS A 114 -7.67 -41.52 3.78
CA CYS A 114 -6.70 -42.32 4.51
C CYS A 114 -6.59 -43.63 3.73
N ARG A 115 -5.64 -43.71 2.80
CA ARG A 115 -5.26 -44.96 2.15
C ARG A 115 -4.63 -45.79 3.25
N GLN A 116 -5.46 -46.61 3.89
CA GLN A 116 -5.07 -47.57 4.91
C GLN A 116 -3.85 -48.34 4.41
N ARG A 117 -2.69 -48.01 4.97
CA ARG A 117 -1.49 -48.82 4.84
C ARG A 117 -1.49 -49.76 6.04
N ILE A 118 -2.37 -50.76 6.02
CA ILE A 118 -2.21 -51.96 6.87
C ILE A 118 -2.37 -53.21 5.99
N PRO A 119 -1.31 -53.63 5.30
CA PRO A 119 -1.06 -55.04 5.07
C PRO A 119 0.04 -55.49 6.03
N GLU A 120 -0.29 -56.35 7.01
CA GLU A 120 0.59 -57.40 7.61
C GLU A 120 0.32 -57.76 9.09
N LEU A 121 -0.50 -57.02 9.83
CA LEU A 121 -0.73 -57.35 11.26
C LEU A 121 -1.85 -58.40 11.54
N TYR A 122 -2.51 -58.94 10.52
CA TYR A 122 -3.63 -59.88 10.72
C TYR A 122 -3.23 -61.38 10.71
N ASN A 123 -2.00 -61.74 10.31
CA ASN A 123 -1.58 -63.14 10.19
C ASN A 123 -0.68 -63.65 11.33
N ARG A 124 -0.62 -62.97 12.49
CA ARG A 124 0.18 -63.44 13.66
C ARG A 124 -0.62 -63.88 14.88
N THR A 125 -1.94 -64.05 14.77
CA THR A 125 -2.77 -64.51 15.90
C THR A 125 -3.84 -65.48 15.43
N THR A 126 -3.43 -66.66 14.97
CA THR A 126 -4.24 -67.88 15.08
C THR A 126 -3.30 -69.02 15.48
N PRO A 127 -3.53 -69.69 16.62
CA PRO A 127 -2.78 -70.88 17.02
C PRO A 127 -3.00 -72.07 16.09
#